data_AF-A0A914VLQ4-F1
#
_entry.id   AF-A0A914VLQ4-F1
#
_cell.length_a   1.000
_cell.length_b   1.000
_cell.length_c   1.000
_cell.angle_alpha   90.00
_cell.angle_beta   90.00
_cell.angle_gamma   90.00
#
_symmetry.space_group_name_H-M   'P 1'
#
loop_
_entity.id
_entity.type
_entity.pdbx_description
1 polymer ?
#
loop_
_entity_poly.entity_id
_entity_poly.type
_entity_poly.pdbx_seq_one_letter_code
_entity_poly.pdbx_strand_id
1 'polypeptide(L)'
;MNSTVHVGLLAVLATSLTIQARQVKPANKAEWLCTPCHWCFDEVKKYLPEFDELTEELLDDAINIVCNRMQVPGIAHVCDMLLDDVIHDLYEYILTLDHFDVTLVCIHLDMCKG
;
A
#
# COMPACT_ATOMS: atom_id res chain seq x y z
N MET A 1 52.34 -38.25 38.76
CA MET A 1 51.80 -36.89 38.58
C MET A 1 50.71 -36.95 37.51
N ASN A 2 49.49 -36.65 37.97
CA ASN A 2 48.26 -36.30 37.24
C ASN A 2 48.40 -35.72 35.83
N SER A 3 47.65 -36.23 34.84
CA SER A 3 46.36 -35.66 34.38
C SER A 3 46.03 -36.04 32.93
N THR A 4 45.01 -36.89 32.80
CA THR A 4 43.78 -36.77 31.98
C THR A 4 43.80 -36.03 30.62
N VAL A 5 43.38 -36.79 29.60
CA VAL A 5 42.95 -36.40 28.24
C VAL A 5 41.76 -35.43 28.28
N HIS A 6 41.77 -34.34 27.49
CA HIS A 6 40.54 -33.68 27.03
C HIS A 6 40.71 -32.97 25.68
N VAL A 7 40.06 -33.57 24.66
CA VAL A 7 39.12 -32.98 23.68
C VAL A 7 39.39 -31.56 23.16
N GLY A 8 39.48 -31.41 21.84
CA GLY A 8 39.15 -30.12 21.21
C GLY A 8 39.71 -29.85 19.82
N LEU A 9 39.65 -30.81 18.90
CA LEU A 9 39.71 -30.50 17.47
C LEU A 9 38.36 -29.87 17.10
N LEU A 10 38.34 -28.65 16.53
CA LEU A 10 37.50 -28.27 15.37
C LEU A 10 37.47 -26.74 15.11
N ALA A 11 37.83 -26.41 13.87
CA ALA A 11 37.24 -25.41 13.00
C ALA A 11 37.28 -23.92 13.41
N VAL A 12 38.27 -23.22 12.85
CA VAL A 12 38.20 -21.79 12.53
C VAL A 12 37.08 -21.59 11.50
N LEU A 13 35.98 -20.94 11.89
CA LEU A 13 34.95 -20.47 10.95
C LEU A 13 34.92 -18.94 10.95
N ALA A 14 35.24 -18.39 9.78
CA ALA A 14 35.10 -16.99 9.44
C ALA A 14 33.65 -16.54 9.68
N THR A 15 33.45 -15.66 10.66
CA THR A 15 32.17 -15.00 10.88
C THR A 15 31.95 -13.98 9.78
N SER A 16 31.27 -14.43 8.73
CA SER A 16 30.72 -13.59 7.68
C SER A 16 29.76 -12.58 8.32
N LEU A 17 30.08 -11.28 8.24
CA LEU A 17 29.14 -10.21 8.53
C LEU A 17 27.99 -10.31 7.52
N THR A 18 26.91 -11.00 7.88
CA THR A 18 25.66 -10.91 7.15
C THR A 18 24.99 -9.62 7.56
N ILE A 19 25.06 -8.62 6.68
CA ILE A 19 24.17 -7.46 6.72
C ILE A 19 22.77 -8.01 6.43
N GLN A 20 22.07 -8.43 7.49
CA GLN A 20 20.64 -8.71 7.42
C GLN A 20 19.97 -7.37 7.12
N ALA A 21 19.65 -7.14 5.85
CA ALA A 21 18.63 -6.18 5.47
C ALA A 21 17.34 -6.61 6.18
N ARG A 22 17.13 -6.07 7.38
CA ARG A 22 15.86 -6.20 8.10
C ARG A 22 14.81 -5.62 7.17
N GLN A 23 14.01 -6.49 6.59
CA GLN A 23 12.69 -6.13 6.08
C GLN A 23 11.94 -5.55 7.28
N VAL A 24 11.96 -4.23 7.42
CA VAL A 24 11.15 -3.52 8.41
C VAL A 24 9.72 -3.76 7.95
N LYS A 25 9.04 -4.71 8.58
CA LYS A 25 7.59 -4.86 8.46
C LYS A 25 7.01 -3.50 8.86
N PRO A 26 6.31 -2.78 7.96
CA PRO A 26 5.81 -1.45 8.30
C PRO A 26 4.87 -1.57 9.52
N ALA A 27 5.02 -0.65 10.46
CA ALA A 27 4.42 -0.74 11.79
C ALA A 27 2.89 -0.54 11.80
N ASN A 28 2.29 -0.15 10.67
CA ASN A 28 0.84 -0.17 10.42
C ASN A 28 0.55 -0.10 8.91
N LYS A 29 -0.62 -0.61 8.49
CA LYS A 29 -1.12 -0.63 7.09
C LYS A 29 -1.07 0.76 6.43
N ALA A 30 -1.54 1.78 7.15
CA ALA A 30 -1.62 3.16 6.67
C ALA A 30 -0.25 3.80 6.38
N GLU A 31 0.81 3.42 7.09
CA GLU A 31 2.13 4.06 6.98
C GLU A 31 2.86 3.75 5.66
N TRP A 32 2.53 2.64 4.99
CA TRP A 32 3.13 2.30 3.68
C TRP A 32 2.15 2.42 2.51
N LEU A 33 0.84 2.45 2.76
CA LEU A 33 -0.19 2.59 1.72
C LEU A 33 -0.61 4.03 1.45
N CYS A 34 -0.31 4.98 2.35
CA CYS A 34 -0.77 6.35 2.18
C CYS A 34 -0.22 7.02 0.91
N THR A 35 1.09 6.88 0.66
CA THR A 35 1.71 7.42 -0.56
C THR A 35 1.20 6.74 -1.84
N PRO A 36 1.16 5.39 -1.93
CA PRO A 36 0.52 4.72 -3.06
C PRO A 36 -0.94 5.11 -3.28
N CYS A 37 -1.72 5.27 -2.21
CA CYS A 37 -3.12 5.67 -2.29
C CYS A 37 -3.26 7.07 -2.87
N HIS A 38 -2.51 8.04 -2.34
CA HIS A 38 -2.54 9.42 -2.84
C HIS A 38 -2.20 9.46 -4.32
N TRP A 39 -1.12 8.78 -4.71
CA TRP A 39 -0.74 8.73 -6.11
C TRP A 39 -1.84 8.09 -6.97
N CYS A 40 -2.43 6.98 -6.51
CA CYS A 40 -3.48 6.28 -7.25
C CYS A 40 -4.66 7.21 -7.52
N PHE A 41 -5.15 7.88 -6.49
CA PHE A 41 -6.32 8.74 -6.60
C PHE A 41 -6.04 10.10 -7.24
N ASP A 42 -4.79 10.60 -7.19
CA ASP A 42 -4.34 11.71 -8.02
C ASP A 42 -4.40 11.37 -9.52
N GLU A 43 -4.08 10.11 -9.91
CA GLU A 43 -4.25 9.65 -11.28
C GLU A 43 -5.73 9.42 -11.63
N VAL A 44 -6.52 8.80 -10.74
CA VAL A 44 -7.97 8.56 -10.95
C VAL A 44 -8.69 9.87 -11.23
N LYS A 45 -8.40 10.91 -10.44
CA LYS A 45 -8.99 12.25 -10.59
C LYS A 45 -8.85 12.83 -11.99
N LYS A 46 -7.84 12.44 -12.77
CA LYS A 46 -7.63 12.92 -14.15
C LYS A 46 -8.60 12.33 -15.16
N TYR A 47 -9.26 11.23 -14.82
CA TYR A 47 -10.24 10.55 -15.67
C TYR A 47 -11.68 10.80 -15.24
N LEU A 48 -11.88 11.42 -14.08
CA LEU A 48 -13.21 11.76 -13.59
C LEU A 48 -13.78 12.99 -14.35
N PRO A 49 -15.11 13.04 -14.55
CA PRO A 49 -15.79 14.22 -15.05
C PRO A 49 -15.80 15.34 -13.99
N GLU A 50 -16.54 16.42 -14.26
CA GLU A 50 -16.88 17.38 -13.21
C GLU A 50 -17.64 16.69 -12.06
N PHE A 51 -17.50 17.22 -10.84
CA PHE A 51 -17.94 16.53 -9.63
C PHE A 51 -19.46 16.29 -9.56
N ASP A 52 -20.25 17.18 -10.17
CA ASP A 52 -21.70 17.09 -10.29
C ASP A 52 -22.17 16.06 -11.33
N GLU A 53 -21.28 15.65 -12.24
CA GLU A 53 -21.52 14.61 -13.23
C GLU A 53 -20.97 13.23 -12.80
N LEU A 54 -20.34 13.15 -11.62
CA LEU A 54 -19.75 11.92 -11.12
C LEU A 54 -20.83 10.86 -10.88
N THR A 55 -20.57 9.66 -11.39
CA THR A 55 -21.37 8.46 -11.11
C THR A 55 -20.47 7.34 -10.60
N GLU A 56 -21.05 6.33 -9.97
CA GLU A 56 -20.32 5.15 -9.51
C GLU A 56 -19.61 4.43 -10.65
N GLU A 57 -20.28 4.27 -11.80
CA GLU A 57 -19.70 3.66 -13.01
C GLU A 57 -18.48 4.44 -13.51
N LEU A 58 -18.54 5.77 -13.52
CA LEU A 58 -17.40 6.60 -13.93
C LEU A 58 -16.23 6.54 -12.95
N LEU A 59 -16.52 6.39 -11.65
CA LEU A 59 -15.50 6.19 -10.63
C LEU A 59 -14.80 4.84 -10.80
N ASP A 60 -15.58 3.76 -10.97
CA ASP A 60 -15.07 2.41 -11.20
C ASP A 60 -14.22 2.37 -12.49
N ASP A 61 -14.73 2.92 -13.59
CA ASP A 61 -13.99 3.00 -14.87
C ASP A 61 -12.65 3.73 -14.71
N ALA A 62 -12.63 4.85 -13.98
CA ALA A 62 -11.40 5.61 -13.74
C ALA A 62 -10.39 4.83 -12.89
N ILE A 63 -10.85 4.13 -11.84
CA ILE A 63 -10.03 3.24 -11.01
C ILE A 63 -9.47 2.10 -11.87
N ASN A 64 -10.32 1.45 -12.67
CA ASN A 64 -9.92 0.37 -13.57
C ASN A 64 -8.88 0.83 -14.59
N ILE A 65 -9.00 2.04 -15.14
CA ILE A 65 -7.99 2.61 -16.05
C ILE A 65 -6.64 2.73 -15.33
N VAL A 66 -6.60 3.28 -14.12
CA VAL A 66 -5.35 3.46 -13.37
C VAL A 66 -4.76 2.11 -12.97
N CYS A 67 -5.56 1.22 -12.41
CA CYS A 67 -5.12 -0.09 -11.93
C CYS A 67 -4.62 -1.01 -13.05
N ASN A 68 -5.22 -0.94 -14.25
CA ASN A 68 -4.78 -1.76 -15.39
C ASN A 68 -3.60 -1.16 -16.16
N ARG A 69 -3.47 0.18 -16.20
CA ARG A 69 -2.39 0.85 -16.96
C ARG A 69 -1.10 1.03 -16.16
N MET A 70 -1.19 1.19 -14.85
CA MET A 70 -0.05 1.59 -14.02
C MET A 70 0.52 0.40 -13.25
N GLN A 71 1.57 -0.23 -13.80
CA GLN A 71 2.34 -1.27 -13.12
C GLN A 71 3.41 -0.66 -12.20
N VAL A 72 2.99 0.16 -11.24
CA VAL A 72 3.89 0.82 -10.27
C VAL A 72 3.93 0.00 -8.96
N PRO A 73 5.12 -0.25 -8.39
CA PRO A 73 5.24 -0.91 -7.09
C PRO A 73 4.43 -0.20 -6.00
N GLY A 74 3.63 -0.97 -5.25
CA GLY A 74 2.75 -0.46 -4.18
C GLY A 74 1.32 -0.15 -4.62
N ILE A 75 1.09 0.14 -5.90
CA ILE A 75 -0.26 0.42 -6.43
C ILE A 75 -1.09 -0.83 -6.59
N ALA A 76 -0.45 -1.94 -6.99
CA ALA A 76 -1.12 -3.23 -7.06
C ALA A 76 -1.86 -3.55 -5.74
N HIS A 77 -1.26 -3.22 -4.59
CA HIS A 77 -1.91 -3.46 -3.30
C HIS A 77 -3.06 -2.49 -3.02
N VAL A 78 -3.02 -1.25 -3.54
CA VAL A 78 -4.15 -0.33 -3.47
C VAL A 78 -5.29 -0.86 -4.33
N CYS A 79 -5.00 -1.24 -5.58
CA CYS A 79 -5.96 -1.79 -6.52
C CYS A 79 -6.59 -3.10 -6.03
N ASP A 80 -5.81 -4.00 -5.43
CA ASP A 80 -6.31 -5.26 -4.86
C ASP A 80 -7.30 -5.03 -3.69
N MET A 81 -7.28 -3.86 -3.07
CA MET A 81 -8.22 -3.49 -1.99
C MET A 81 -9.48 -2.77 -2.50
N LEU A 82 -9.50 -2.31 -3.75
CA LEU A 82 -10.64 -1.63 -4.37
C LEU A 82 -11.53 -2.66 -5.06
N LEU A 83 -12.20 -3.49 -4.26
CA LEU A 83 -13.24 -4.42 -4.73
C LEU A 83 -14.57 -3.68 -4.92
N ASP A 84 -15.50 -4.25 -5.70
CA ASP A 84 -16.81 -3.63 -6.02
C ASP A 84 -17.52 -3.03 -4.79
N ASP A 85 -17.60 -3.78 -3.68
CA ASP A 85 -18.23 -3.30 -2.43
C ASP A 85 -17.51 -2.06 -1.84
N VAL A 86 -16.18 -2.00 -1.95
CA VAL A 86 -15.38 -0.87 -1.48
C VAL A 86 -15.54 0.34 -2.41
N ILE A 87 -15.72 0.11 -3.71
CA ILE A 87 -15.96 1.18 -4.68
C ILE A 87 -17.33 1.80 -4.45
N HIS A 88 -18.35 0.99 -4.15
CA HIS A 88 -19.67 1.48 -3.78
C HIS A 88 -19.62 2.37 -2.52
N ASP A 89 -19.04 1.86 -1.43
CA ASP A 89 -18.88 2.61 -0.17
C ASP A 89 -18.09 3.90 -0.40
N LEU A 90 -17.04 3.84 -1.22
CA LEU A 90 -16.22 5.00 -1.56
C LEU A 90 -17.02 6.05 -2.37
N TYR A 91 -17.84 5.61 -3.32
CA TYR A 91 -18.69 6.51 -4.09
C TYR A 91 -19.71 7.23 -3.18
N GLU A 92 -20.40 6.49 -2.31
CA GLU A 92 -21.31 7.09 -1.33
C GLU A 92 -20.60 8.11 -0.44
N TYR A 93 -19.38 7.80 0.01
CA TYR A 93 -18.56 8.74 0.78
C TYR A 93 -18.22 9.99 -0.02
N ILE A 94 -17.78 9.84 -1.26
CA ILE A 94 -17.44 10.98 -2.13
C ILE A 94 -18.65 11.91 -2.30
N LEU A 95 -19.87 11.39 -2.45
CA LEU A 95 -21.09 12.20 -2.54
C LEU A 95 -21.38 13.05 -1.29
N THR A 96 -20.78 12.73 -0.14
CA THR A 96 -20.88 13.56 1.07
C THR A 96 -19.91 14.74 1.09
N LEU A 97 -18.97 14.78 0.15
CA LEU A 97 -17.94 15.82 0.06
C LEU A 97 -18.41 16.97 -0.84
N ASP A 98 -17.86 18.17 -0.61
CA ASP A 98 -18.08 19.32 -1.51
C ASP A 98 -17.27 19.21 -2.82
N HIS A 99 -16.24 18.38 -2.84
CA HIS A 99 -15.37 18.13 -3.97
C HIS A 99 -14.56 16.84 -3.79
N PHE A 100 -13.98 16.33 -4.88
CA PHE A 100 -13.09 15.17 -4.82
C PHE A 100 -11.75 15.54 -4.15
N ASP A 101 -11.58 15.09 -2.90
CA ASP A 101 -10.37 15.24 -2.09
C ASP A 101 -9.68 13.89 -1.89
N VAL A 102 -8.49 13.76 -2.47
CA VAL A 102 -7.67 12.54 -2.43
C VAL A 102 -7.26 12.15 -1.00
N THR A 103 -6.98 13.14 -0.15
CA THR A 103 -6.55 12.90 1.24
C THR A 103 -7.69 12.27 2.01
N LEU A 104 -8.89 12.85 1.89
CA LEU A 104 -10.10 12.36 2.54
C LEU A 104 -10.46 10.95 2.05
N VAL A 105 -10.38 10.69 0.74
CA VAL A 105 -10.56 9.36 0.16
C VAL A 105 -9.59 8.35 0.76
N CYS A 106 -8.30 8.68 0.84
CA CYS A 106 -7.30 7.75 1.38
C CYS A 106 -7.42 7.53 2.88
N ILE A 107 -7.94 8.50 3.64
CA ILE A 107 -8.30 8.33 5.05
C ILE A 107 -9.53 7.41 5.18
N HIS A 108 -10.57 7.63 4.37
CA HIS A 108 -11.79 6.81 4.37
C HIS A 108 -11.48 5.33 4.10
N LEU A 109 -10.55 5.04 3.19
CA LEU A 109 -10.12 3.68 2.85
C LEU A 109 -9.16 3.04 3.89
N ASP A 110 -8.89 3.70 5.02
CA ASP A 110 -7.92 3.27 6.05
C ASP A 110 -6.51 3.02 5.45
N MET A 111 -6.16 3.81 4.43
CA MET A 111 -4.84 3.79 3.78
C MET A 111 -3.95 4.94 4.24
N CYS A 112 -4.53 6.00 4.83
CA CYS A 112 -3.84 7.11 5.48
C CYS A 112 -4.39 7.34 6.90
N LYS A 113 -3.61 8.00 7.76
CA LYS A 113 -4.09 8.48 9.06
C LYS A 113 -4.68 9.89 8.88
N GLY A 114 -5.84 10.13 9.49
CA GLY A 114 -6.50 11.45 9.56
C GLY A 114 -6.02 12.32 10.71
#